data_AF-A0A3N9UQL1-F1
#
_entry.id   AF-A0A3N9UQL1-F1
#
_cell.length_a   1.000
_cell.length_b   1.000
_cell.length_c   1.000
_cell.angle_alpha   90.00
_cell.angle_beta   90.00
_cell.angle_gamma   90.00
#
_symmetry.space_group_name_H-M   'P 1'
#
loop_
_entity.id
_entity.type
_entity.pdbx_description
1 polymer ?
#
loop_
_entity_poly.entity_id
_entity_poly.type
_entity_poly.pdbx_seq_one_letter_code
_entity_poly.pdbx_strand_id
1 'polypeptide(L)'
;MSTNFDEYKRTFRDMHVEAEETLWGIHMLIYVIVNSLWVMLNLLFVPSRYRWIMIYPLIGWGSLIFVHWWFYVRNAERLCMLREERTESKVTTKTINPD
;
A
#
# COMPACT_ATOMS: atom_id res chain seq x y z
N MET A 1 -27.61 18.85 8.34
CA MET A 1 -26.77 18.82 7.12
C MET A 1 -25.33 18.46 7.44
N SER A 2 -24.69 19.12 8.43
CA SER A 2 -23.32 18.85 8.86
C SER A 2 -23.09 17.42 9.35
N THR A 3 -24.03 16.87 10.14
CA THR A 3 -23.94 15.50 10.68
C THR A 3 -23.84 14.43 9.59
N ASN A 4 -24.68 14.51 8.55
CA ASN A 4 -24.64 13.58 7.42
C ASN A 4 -23.34 13.71 6.61
N PHE A 5 -22.76 14.90 6.53
CA PHE A 5 -21.54 15.15 5.75
C PHE A 5 -20.28 14.67 6.48
N ASP A 6 -20.22 14.86 7.79
CA ASP A 6 -19.10 14.37 8.61
C ASP A 6 -19.14 12.84 8.74
N GLU A 7 -20.34 12.26 8.84
CA GLU A 7 -20.54 10.81 8.78
C GLU A 7 -20.14 10.24 7.42
N TYR A 8 -20.51 10.91 6.31
CA TYR A 8 -20.04 10.53 4.98
C TYR A 8 -18.50 10.52 4.86
N LYS A 9 -17.81 11.58 5.31
CA LYS A 9 -16.34 11.66 5.28
C LYS A 9 -15.69 10.57 6.12
N ARG A 10 -16.29 10.20 7.25
CA ARG A 10 -15.80 9.10 8.09
C ARG A 10 -15.92 7.77 7.34
N THR A 11 -17.10 7.44 6.83
CA THR A 11 -17.32 6.21 6.06
C THR A 11 -16.41 6.14 4.83
N PHE A 12 -16.19 7.26 4.14
CA PHE A 12 -15.27 7.31 3.01
C PHE A 12 -13.82 7.00 3.41
N ARG A 13 -13.36 7.54 4.56
CA ARG A 13 -12.03 7.23 5.10
C ARG A 13 -11.91 5.75 5.45
N ASP A 14 -12.90 5.18 6.13
CA ASP A 14 -12.90 3.75 6.51
C ASP A 14 -12.83 2.86 5.26
N MET A 15 -13.64 3.14 4.24
CA MET A 15 -13.60 2.43 2.95
C MET A 15 -12.25 2.56 2.24
N HIS A 16 -11.58 3.71 2.37
CA HIS A 16 -10.24 3.89 1.81
C HIS A 16 -9.20 3.02 2.52
N VAL A 17 -9.25 2.94 3.86
CA VAL A 17 -8.36 2.07 4.64
C VAL A 17 -8.56 0.60 4.24
N GLU A 18 -9.81 0.13 4.15
CA GLU A 18 -10.12 -1.25 3.75
C GLU A 18 -9.59 -1.59 2.34
N ALA A 19 -9.65 -0.63 1.41
CA ALA A 19 -9.11 -0.80 0.06
C ALA A 19 -7.58 -0.96 0.07
N GLU A 20 -6.87 -0.14 0.87
CA GLU A 20 -5.41 -0.23 1.01
C GLU A 20 -4.99 -1.53 1.72
N GLU A 21 -5.77 -2.00 2.70
CA GLU A 21 -5.56 -3.31 3.35
C GLU A 21 -5.71 -4.47 2.35
N THR A 22 -6.74 -4.42 1.51
CA THR A 22 -6.96 -5.42 0.45
C THR A 22 -5.80 -5.41 -0.55
N LEU A 23 -5.35 -4.23 -0.97
CA LEU A 23 -4.22 -4.08 -1.88
C LEU A 23 -2.92 -4.64 -1.26
N TRP A 24 -2.70 -4.39 0.03
CA TRP A 24 -1.58 -4.98 0.76
C TRP A 24 -1.65 -6.51 0.80
N GLY A 25 -2.84 -7.07 1.01
CA GLY A 25 -3.08 -8.52 0.95
C GLY A 25 -2.68 -9.14 -0.40
N ILE A 26 -2.96 -8.46 -1.51
CA ILE A 26 -2.53 -8.88 -2.85
C ILE A 26 -1.00 -8.88 -2.97
N HIS A 27 -0.32 -7.85 -2.47
CA HIS A 27 1.16 -7.79 -2.49
C HIS A 27 1.77 -8.94 -1.68
N MET A 28 1.22 -9.22 -0.49
CA MET A 28 1.61 -10.38 0.32
C MET A 28 1.44 -11.69 -0.43
N LEU A 29 0.29 -11.89 -1.09
CA LEU A 29 0.00 -13.10 -1.87
C LEU A 29 1.01 -13.27 -3.01
N ILE A 30 1.25 -12.22 -3.80
CA ILE A 30 2.23 -12.25 -4.89
C ILE A 30 3.62 -12.57 -4.36
N TYR A 31 4.03 -11.95 -3.25
CA TYR A 31 5.33 -12.22 -2.64
C TYR A 31 5.47 -13.67 -2.23
N VAL A 32 4.48 -14.29 -1.59
CA VAL A 32 4.55 -15.70 -1.20
C VAL A 32 4.67 -16.59 -2.43
N ILE A 33 3.84 -16.37 -3.47
CA ILE A 33 3.85 -17.20 -4.69
C ILE A 33 5.19 -17.06 -5.41
N VAL A 34 5.61 -15.83 -5.71
CA VAL A 34 6.83 -15.56 -6.47
C VAL A 34 8.06 -16.05 -5.72
N ASN A 35 8.15 -15.84 -4.40
CA ASN A 35 9.29 -16.32 -3.62
C ASN A 35 9.31 -17.84 -3.48
N SER A 36 8.15 -18.50 -3.38
CA SER A 36 8.09 -19.96 -3.36
C SER A 36 8.63 -20.55 -4.66
N LEU A 37 8.24 -19.97 -5.81
CA LEU A 37 8.76 -20.37 -7.12
C LEU A 37 10.26 -20.06 -7.24
N TRP A 38 10.70 -18.89 -6.79
CA TRP A 38 12.11 -18.52 -6.80
C TRP A 38 12.98 -19.50 -6.00
N VAL A 39 12.53 -19.87 -4.79
CA VAL A 39 13.22 -20.85 -3.94
C VAL A 39 13.25 -22.22 -4.61
N MET A 40 12.11 -22.69 -5.14
CA MET A 40 12.01 -23.97 -5.83
C MET A 40 13.00 -24.04 -7.02
N LEU A 41 13.02 -23.02 -7.88
CA LEU A 41 13.91 -22.98 -9.04
C LEU A 41 15.39 -22.94 -8.62
N ASN A 42 15.74 -22.19 -7.57
CA ASN A 42 17.10 -22.14 -7.07
C ASN A 42 17.55 -23.50 -6.49
N LEU A 43 16.66 -24.23 -5.80
CA LEU A 43 16.98 -25.56 -5.29
C LEU A 43 17.18 -26.60 -6.40
N LEU A 44 16.44 -26.50 -7.50
CA LEU A 44 16.50 -27.45 -8.61
C LEU A 44 17.69 -27.19 -9.55
N PHE A 45 17.98 -25.93 -9.85
CA PHE A 45 18.90 -25.57 -10.95
C PHE A 45 20.22 -24.96 -10.49
N VAL A 46 20.33 -24.44 -9.26
CA VAL A 46 21.54 -23.72 -8.81
C VAL A 46 22.45 -24.64 -7.99
N PRO A 47 23.75 -24.76 -8.36
CA PRO A 47 24.71 -25.54 -7.58
C PRO A 47 24.80 -25.09 -6.12
N SER A 48 25.05 -26.04 -5.21
CA SER A 48 25.04 -25.79 -3.76
C SER A 48 25.89 -24.61 -3.31
N ARG A 49 27.02 -24.35 -3.98
CA ARG A 49 27.93 -23.25 -3.62
C ARG A 49 27.32 -21.86 -3.79
N TYR A 50 26.30 -21.71 -4.63
CA TYR A 50 25.69 -20.42 -4.98
C TYR A 50 24.30 -20.22 -4.36
N ARG A 51 23.75 -21.21 -3.65
CA ARG A 51 22.40 -21.13 -3.08
C ARG A 51 22.19 -19.98 -2.10
N TRP A 52 23.25 -19.44 -1.50
CA TRP A 52 23.15 -18.27 -0.62
C TRP A 52 22.59 -17.03 -1.33
N ILE A 53 22.77 -16.91 -2.65
CA ILE A 53 22.23 -15.81 -3.48
C ILE A 53 20.70 -15.80 -3.46
N MET A 54 20.07 -16.96 -3.27
CA MET A 54 18.62 -17.11 -3.17
C MET A 54 18.00 -16.29 -2.03
N ILE A 55 18.75 -16.03 -0.96
CA ILE A 55 18.29 -15.30 0.24
C ILE A 55 18.16 -13.80 -0.04
N TYR A 56 18.95 -13.26 -0.97
CA TYR A 56 18.99 -11.83 -1.26
C TYR A 56 17.63 -11.25 -1.70
N PRO A 57 16.93 -11.82 -2.70
CA PRO A 57 15.61 -11.33 -3.10
C PRO A 57 14.53 -11.58 -2.04
N LEU A 58 14.63 -12.66 -1.25
CA LEU A 58 13.70 -12.92 -0.15
C LEU A 58 13.71 -11.77 0.87
N ILE A 59 14.91 -11.36 1.32
CA ILE A 59 15.07 -10.27 2.28
C ILE A 59 14.77 -8.92 1.61
N GLY A 60 15.29 -8.70 0.40
CA GLY A 60 15.11 -7.45 -0.35
C GLY A 60 13.63 -7.15 -0.59
N TRP A 61 12.91 -8.07 -1.24
CA TRP A 61 11.48 -7.90 -1.50
C TRP A 61 10.63 -7.96 -0.23
N GLY A 62 11.06 -8.73 0.77
CA GLY A 62 10.39 -8.80 2.07
C GLY A 62 10.41 -7.43 2.78
N SER A 63 11.54 -6.72 2.73
CA SER A 63 11.62 -5.35 3.25
C SER A 63 10.71 -4.37 2.51
N LEU A 64 10.55 -4.54 1.19
CA LEU A 64 9.65 -3.69 0.41
C LEU A 64 8.19 -3.87 0.82
N ILE A 65 7.77 -5.11 1.11
CA ILE A 65 6.43 -5.37 1.65
C ILE A 65 6.21 -4.67 2.99
N PHE A 66 7.21 -4.72 3.87
CA PHE A 66 7.12 -4.03 5.15
C PHE A 66 6.96 -2.52 4.96
N VAL A 67 7.73 -1.93 4.05
CA VAL A 67 7.60 -0.51 3.69
C VAL A 67 6.22 -0.20 3.14
N HIS A 68 5.66 -1.05 2.28
CA HIS A 68 4.29 -0.88 1.76
C HIS A 68 3.25 -0.88 2.87
N TRP A 69 3.32 -1.85 3.78
CA TRP A 69 2.43 -1.90 4.94
C TRP A 69 2.52 -0.62 5.79
N TRP A 70 3.76 -0.22 6.13
CA TRP A 70 4.00 0.94 6.98
C TRP A 70 3.48 2.24 6.34
N PHE A 71 3.72 2.42 5.05
CA PHE A 71 3.37 3.66 4.37
C PHE A 71 1.90 3.74 3.98
N TYR A 72 1.33 2.66 3.44
CA TYR A 72 -0.01 2.70 2.86
C TYR A 72 -1.09 2.23 3.80
N VAL A 73 -0.86 1.20 4.61
CA VAL A 73 -1.88 0.68 5.53
C VAL A 73 -1.87 1.46 6.84
N ARG A 74 -0.72 1.51 7.52
CA ARG A 74 -0.63 2.16 8.84
C ARG A 74 -0.86 3.68 8.77
N ASN A 75 -0.58 4.30 7.64
CA ASN A 75 -0.75 5.74 7.43
C ASN A 75 -1.91 6.06 6.47
N ALA A 76 -2.75 5.07 6.12
CA ALA A 76 -3.87 5.20 5.18
C ALA A 76 -4.79 6.38 5.53
N GLU A 77 -5.25 6.44 6.78
CA GLU A 77 -6.17 7.48 7.24
C GLU A 77 -5.54 8.87 7.12
N ARG A 78 -4.26 9.01 7.51
CA ARG A 78 -3.52 10.27 7.41
C ARG A 78 -3.33 10.71 5.95
N LEU A 79 -3.05 9.77 5.05
CA LEU A 79 -2.95 10.05 3.62
C LEU A 79 -4.31 10.47 3.04
N CYS A 80 -5.40 9.89 3.52
CA CYS A 80 -6.76 10.29 3.15
C CYS A 80 -7.06 11.72 3.59
N MET A 81 -6.80 12.07 4.86
CA MET A 81 -7.00 13.42 5.39
C MET A 81 -6.17 14.48 4.63
N LEU A 82 -4.91 14.16 4.30
CA LEU A 82 -4.07 15.06 3.49
C LEU A 82 -4.62 15.26 2.06
N ARG A 83 -5.28 14.26 1.49
CA ARG A 83 -5.98 14.39 0.19
C ARG A 83 -7.25 15.22 0.31
N GLU A 84 -8.01 15.05 1.40
CA GLU A 84 -9.19 15.87 1.70
C GLU A 84 -8.79 17.36 1.79
N GLU A 85 -7.81 17.71 2.62
CA GLU A 85 -7.31 19.08 2.79
C GLU A 85 -6.81 19.70 1.46
N ARG A 86 -6.08 18.93 0.66
CA ARG A 86 -5.62 19.36 -0.66
C ARG A 86 -6.79 19.60 -1.63
N THR A 87 -7.88 18.85 -1.50
CA THR A 87 -9.06 19.01 -2.35
C THR A 87 -9.86 20.22 -1.92
N GLU A 88 -10.08 20.40 -0.62
CA GLU A 88 -10.79 21.56 -0.06
C GLU A 88 -10.07 22.87 -0.37
N SER A 89 -8.74 22.92 -0.25
CA SER A 89 -7.94 24.09 -0.64
C SER A 89 -8.08 24.43 -2.13
N LYS A 90 -8.01 23.43 -3.03
CA LYS A 90 -8.20 23.63 -4.47
C LYS A 90 -9.60 24.16 -4.82
N VAL A 91 -10.64 23.61 -4.19
CA VAL A 91 -12.03 24.07 -4.38
C VAL A 91 -12.15 25.52 -3.92
N THR A 92 -11.62 25.84 -2.73
CA THR A 92 -11.64 27.19 -2.16
C THR A 92 -10.92 28.20 -3.07
N THR A 93 -9.72 27.88 -3.56
CA THR A 93 -9.00 28.74 -4.50
C THR A 93 -9.81 28.99 -5.79
N LYS A 94 -10.43 27.95 -6.36
CA LYS A 94 -11.26 28.06 -7.55
C LYS A 94 -12.51 28.92 -7.33
N THR A 95 -13.11 28.85 -6.14
CA THR A 95 -14.28 29.70 -5.83
C THR A 95 -13.94 31.18 -5.64
N ILE A 96 -12.71 31.50 -5.21
CA ILE A 96 -12.26 32.88 -4.99
C ILE A 96 -11.82 33.53 -6.31
N ASN A 97 -11.27 32.75 -7.25
CA ASN A 97 -10.87 33.23 -8.57
C ASN A 97 -11.56 32.38 -9.67
N PRO A 98 -12.85 32.66 -9.95
CA PRO A 98 -13.54 32.02 -11.05
C PRO A 98 -13.03 32.63 -12.37
N ASP A 99 -12.50 31.78 -13.25
CA ASP A 99 -12.04 32.15 -14.59
C ASP A 99 -13.14 32.82 -15.44
#